data_AF-A0A850QA45-F1
#
_entry.id   AF-A0A850QA45-F1
#
_cell.length_a   1.000
_cell.length_b   1.000
_cell.length_c   1.000
_cell.angle_alpha   90.00
_cell.angle_beta   90.00
_cell.angle_gamma   90.00
#
_symmetry.space_group_name_H-M   'P 1'
#
loop_
_entity.id
_entity.type
_entity.pdbx_description
1 polymer ?
#
loop_
_entity_poly.entity_id
_entity_poly.type
_entity_poly.pdbx_seq_one_letter_code
_entity_poly.pdbx_strand_id
1 'polypeptide(L)'
;MSPRLTHEVTLEARSQVPDGAGGFQSGWTALGQLWAEMRAGSGRSASGPAGEVSLSRFQFVVRAAPVGDVQRPVAGQRFTMDGRVWDIEAVTELGTDGRYLTCHATEEVGP
;
A
#
# COMPACT_ATOMS: atom_id res chain seq x y z
N MET A 1 -19.89 3.17 -11.79
CA MET A 1 -19.77 1.91 -11.01
C MET A 1 -19.21 2.27 -9.65
N SER A 2 -19.85 1.83 -8.57
CA SER A 2 -19.36 2.11 -7.21
C SER A 2 -18.28 1.10 -6.81
N PRO A 3 -17.23 1.51 -6.07
CA PRO A 3 -16.22 0.58 -5.60
C PRO A 3 -16.79 -0.55 -4.73
N ARG A 4 -16.24 -1.76 -4.85
CA ARG A 4 -16.62 -2.94 -4.07
C ARG A 4 -15.52 -3.31 -3.08
N LEU A 5 -15.64 -2.79 -1.86
CA LEU A 5 -14.65 -3.00 -0.80
C LEU A 5 -14.81 -4.40 -0.18
N THR A 6 -14.15 -5.41 -0.76
CA THR A 6 -14.31 -6.83 -0.40
C THR A 6 -13.12 -7.43 0.30
N HIS A 7 -12.00 -6.71 0.40
CA HIS A 7 -10.77 -7.19 1.01
C HIS A 7 -10.47 -6.39 2.27
N GLU A 8 -10.20 -7.07 3.37
CA GLU A 8 -9.66 -6.44 4.58
C GLU A 8 -8.13 -6.39 4.45
N VAL A 9 -7.56 -5.19 4.54
CA VAL A 9 -6.11 -4.96 4.47
C VAL A 9 -5.66 -4.22 5.72
N THR A 10 -4.49 -4.56 6.24
CA THR A 10 -3.88 -3.81 7.33
C THR A 10 -2.99 -2.72 6.75
N LEU A 11 -3.21 -1.47 7.14
CA LEU A 11 -2.35 -0.35 6.82
C LEU A 11 -1.20 -0.28 7.82
N GLU A 12 0.03 -0.27 7.34
CA GLU A 12 1.23 -0.15 8.18
C GLU A 12 2.09 1.04 7.75
N ALA A 13 2.68 1.73 8.72
CA ALA A 13 3.67 2.78 8.50
C ALA A 13 5.06 2.34 8.94
N ARG A 14 6.08 2.88 8.26
CA ARG A 14 7.46 2.74 8.70
C ARG A 14 7.63 3.39 10.07
N SER A 15 8.21 2.65 10.99
CA SER A 15 8.64 3.13 12.30
C SER A 15 10.16 3.08 12.35
N GLN A 16 10.77 4.14 12.89
CA GLN A 16 12.19 4.14 13.19
C GLN A 16 12.33 4.19 14.70
N VAL A 17 12.78 3.09 15.29
CA VAL A 17 13.05 3.00 16.72
C VAL A 17 14.55 3.15 16.94
N PRO A 18 15.01 4.12 17.75
CA PRO A 18 16.42 4.24 18.09
C PRO A 18 16.91 2.94 18.75
N ASP A 19 18.04 2.41 18.29
CA ASP A 19 18.59 1.15 18.80
C ASP A 19 19.41 1.29 20.10
N GLY A 20 19.53 2.52 20.62
CA GLY A 20 20.30 2.83 21.82
C GLY A 20 21.82 2.81 21.64
N ALA A 21 22.32 2.43 20.46
CA ALA A 21 23.74 2.38 20.10
C ALA A 21 24.15 3.45 19.06
N GLY A 22 23.22 4.33 18.69
CA GLY A 22 23.43 5.41 17.72
C GLY A 22 22.91 5.10 16.31
N GLY A 23 22.22 3.97 16.12
CA GLY A 23 21.51 3.61 14.90
C GLY A 23 20.00 3.61 15.07
N PHE A 24 19.29 3.24 13.99
CA PHE A 24 17.84 3.11 13.95
C PHE A 24 17.46 1.73 13.43
N GLN A 25 16.59 1.03 14.16
CA GLN A 25 15.91 -0.15 13.65
C GLN A 25 14.69 0.30 12.86
N SER A 26 14.63 -0.12 11.59
CA SER A 26 13.48 0.11 10.72
C SER A 26 12.47 -1.00 10.94
N GLY A 27 11.30 -0.65 11.47
CA GLY A 27 10.19 -1.57 11.67
C GLY A 27 8.94 -1.10 10.93
N TRP A 28 7.88 -1.89 11.02
CA TRP A 28 6.56 -1.53 10.52
C TRP A 28 5.56 -1.56 11.67
N THR A 29 4.75 -0.52 11.79
CA THR A 29 3.73 -0.38 12.82
C THR A 29 2.36 -0.35 12.15
N ALA A 30 1.46 -1.24 12.59
CA ALA A 30 0.08 -1.25 12.14
C ALA A 30 -0.66 0.02 12.59
N LEU A 31 -1.25 0.72 11.64
CA LEU A 31 -2.10 1.90 11.86
C LEU A 31 -3.58 1.53 11.98
N GLY A 32 -4.01 0.43 11.34
CA GLY A 32 -5.37 -0.08 11.43
C GLY A 32 -5.77 -0.95 10.25
N GLN A 33 -6.99 -1.49 10.31
CA GLN A 33 -7.59 -2.27 9.22
C GLN A 33 -8.48 -1.39 8.35
N LEU A 34 -8.39 -1.57 7.04
CA LEU A 34 -9.20 -0.89 6.03
C LEU A 34 -9.88 -1.92 5.13
N TRP A 35 -11.10 -1.63 4.68
CA TRP A 35 -11.73 -2.38 3.60
C TRP A 35 -11.36 -1.76 2.26
N ALA A 36 -10.86 -2.59 1.35
CA ALA A 36 -10.37 -2.19 0.04
C ALA A 36 -11.03 -3.00 -1.09
N GLU A 37 -11.22 -2.36 -2.23
CA GLU A 37 -11.31 -3.07 -3.51
C GLU A 37 -9.90 -3.24 -4.05
N MET A 38 -9.52 -4.47 -4.40
CA MET A 38 -8.20 -4.76 -4.96
C MET A 38 -8.33 -5.01 -6.47
N ARG A 39 -7.52 -4.30 -7.25
CA ARG A 39 -7.45 -4.45 -8.71
C ARG A 39 -6.00 -4.76 -9.11
N ALA A 40 -5.79 -5.89 -9.77
CA ALA A 40 -4.50 -6.17 -10.40
C ALA A 40 -4.32 -5.25 -11.61
N GLY A 41 -3.19 -4.54 -11.67
CA GLY A 41 -2.77 -3.81 -12.86
C GLY A 41 -2.32 -4.78 -13.94
N SER A 42 -2.30 -4.34 -15.20
CA SER A 42 -1.65 -5.10 -16.27
C SER A 42 -0.16 -5.22 -15.95
N GLY A 43 0.31 -6.42 -15.61
CA GLY A 43 1.73 -6.69 -15.44
C GLY A 43 2.48 -6.35 -16.73
N ARG A 44 3.34 -5.32 -16.69
CA ARG A 44 4.37 -5.16 -17.72
C ARG A 44 5.59 -5.91 -17.19
N SER A 45 5.89 -7.07 -17.77
CA SER A 45 7.18 -7.72 -17.59
C SER A 45 8.26 -6.77 -18.12
N ALA A 46 9.05 -6.18 -17.23
CA ALA A 46 10.25 -5.45 -17.62
C ALA A 46 11.40 -6.45 -17.68
N SER A 47 11.82 -6.86 -18.88
CA SER A 47 13.00 -7.71 -19.05
C SER A 47 14.25 -6.83 -18.88
N GLY A 48 14.91 -6.97 -17.73
CA GLY A 48 16.20 -6.32 -17.43
C GLY A 48 17.34 -7.35 -17.47
N PRO A 49 18.60 -6.90 -17.59
CA PRO A 49 19.78 -7.79 -17.68
C PRO A 49 20.05 -8.62 -16.41
N ALA A 50 19.25 -8.46 -15.35
CA ALA A 50 19.35 -9.18 -14.07
C ALA A 50 18.23 -10.21 -13.83
N GLY A 51 17.36 -10.49 -14.82
CA GLY A 51 16.23 -11.42 -14.70
C GLY A 51 14.87 -10.72 -14.80
N GLU A 52 13.81 -11.51 -15.03
CA GLU A 52 12.43 -11.05 -15.14
C GLU A 52 11.88 -10.68 -13.75
N VAL A 53 12.04 -9.43 -13.33
CA VAL A 53 11.34 -8.92 -12.14
C VAL A 53 9.95 -8.50 -12.58
N SER A 54 8.98 -9.40 -12.43
CA SER A 54 7.58 -9.09 -12.65
C SER A 54 7.09 -8.23 -11.48
N LEU A 55 7.27 -6.90 -11.59
CA LEU A 55 6.68 -5.94 -10.64
C LEU A 55 5.18 -5.89 -10.89
N SER A 56 4.44 -6.75 -10.21
CA SER A 56 2.98 -6.75 -10.22
C SER A 56 2.47 -5.48 -9.55
N ARG A 57 2.04 -4.52 -10.36
CA ARG A 57 1.39 -3.29 -9.88
C ARG A 57 -0.07 -3.58 -9.54
N PHE A 58 -0.53 -3.08 -8.42
CA PHE A 58 -1.90 -3.17 -7.92
C PHE A 58 -2.47 -1.79 -7.64
N GLN A 59 -3.80 -1.69 -7.72
CA GLN A 59 -4.56 -0.55 -7.23
C GLN A 59 -5.49 -1.02 -6.12
N PHE A 60 -5.39 -0.37 -4.97
CA PHE A 60 -6.32 -0.55 -3.86
C PHE A 60 -7.21 0.68 -3.77
N VAL A 61 -8.53 0.49 -3.84
CA VAL A 61 -9.49 1.57 -3.60
C VAL A 61 -10.01 1.43 -2.18
N VAL A 62 -9.83 2.45 -1.35
CA VAL A 62 -10.32 2.51 0.04
C VAL A 62 -11.22 3.70 0.26
N ARG A 63 -11.95 3.73 1.38
CA ARG A 63 -12.67 4.95 1.80
C ARG A 63 -11.67 6.07 2.10
N ALA A 64 -12.04 7.29 1.72
CA ALA A 64 -11.26 8.45 2.10
C ALA A 64 -11.41 8.75 3.60
N ALA A 65 -10.32 9.24 4.18
CA ALA A 65 -10.29 9.83 5.51
C ALA A 65 -9.76 11.28 5.41
N PRO A 66 -10.10 12.16 6.37
CA PRO A 66 -9.61 13.54 6.39
C PRO A 66 -8.08 13.62 6.32
N VAL A 67 -7.56 14.71 5.75
CA VAL A 67 -6.11 14.94 5.71
C VAL A 67 -5.55 14.97 7.13
N GLY A 68 -4.50 14.18 7.38
CA GLY A 68 -3.87 14.05 8.70
C GLY A 68 -4.44 12.94 9.58
N ASP A 69 -5.53 12.29 9.16
CA ASP A 69 -6.04 11.09 9.85
C ASP A 69 -5.08 9.92 9.65
N VAL A 70 -4.83 9.15 10.72
CA VAL A 70 -3.96 7.96 10.71
C VAL A 70 -4.48 6.87 9.79
N GLN A 71 -5.79 6.86 9.51
CA GLN A 71 -6.42 5.92 8.59
C GLN A 71 -6.33 6.37 7.13
N ARG A 72 -5.84 7.58 6.84
CA ARG A 72 -5.63 8.07 5.47
C ARG A 72 -4.31 7.52 4.95
N PRO A 73 -4.30 6.60 3.97
CA PRO A 73 -3.05 6.06 3.45
C PRO A 73 -2.22 7.15 2.78
N VAL A 74 -0.90 7.02 2.88
CA VAL A 74 0.09 7.88 2.21
C VAL A 74 1.20 7.04 1.57
N ALA A 75 1.95 7.65 0.64
CA ALA A 75 3.10 7.00 0.03
C ALA A 75 4.17 6.63 1.07
N GLY A 76 4.84 5.49 0.88
CA GLY A 76 5.85 4.95 1.80
C GLY A 76 5.28 4.09 2.94
N GLN A 77 3.96 4.04 3.09
CA GLN A 77 3.25 3.03 3.87
C GLN A 77 3.09 1.74 3.05
N ARG A 78 2.56 0.69 3.67
CA ARG A 78 2.25 -0.57 2.99
C ARG A 78 0.93 -1.16 3.44
N PHE A 79 0.34 -1.98 2.57
CA PHE A 79 -0.76 -2.86 2.91
C PHE A 79 -0.27 -4.27 3.17
N THR A 80 -0.86 -4.95 4.15
CA THR A 80 -0.65 -6.38 4.40
C THR A 80 -1.97 -7.12 4.41
N MET A 81 -2.01 -8.29 3.75
CA MET A 81 -3.19 -9.16 3.65
C MET A 81 -2.72 -10.58 3.35
N ASP A 82 -3.18 -11.56 4.14
CA ASP A 82 -2.87 -12.99 3.96
C ASP A 82 -1.36 -13.31 3.84
N GLY A 83 -0.52 -12.59 4.59
CA GLY A 83 0.93 -12.78 4.58
C GLY A 83 1.66 -12.18 3.37
N ARG A 84 0.93 -11.50 2.46
CA ARG A 84 1.50 -10.71 1.36
C ARG A 84 1.58 -9.24 1.74
N VAL A 85 2.50 -8.54 1.08
CA VAL A 85 2.82 -7.15 1.35
C VAL A 85 2.76 -6.35 0.05
N TRP A 86 2.16 -5.17 0.11
CA TRP A 86 2.12 -4.23 -1.01
C TRP A 86 2.59 -2.85 -0.56
N ASP A 87 3.71 -2.37 -1.10
CA ASP A 87 4.24 -1.05 -0.82
C ASP A 87 3.43 0.02 -1.56
N ILE A 88 2.93 1.02 -0.84
CA ILE A 88 2.14 2.12 -1.40
C ILE A 88 3.10 3.15 -2.00
N GLU A 89 3.09 3.25 -3.33
CA GLU A 89 3.92 4.18 -4.10
C GLU A 89 3.28 5.56 -4.21
N ALA A 90 1.94 5.61 -4.36
CA ALA A 90 1.19 6.85 -4.53
C ALA A 90 -0.25 6.70 -4.07
N VAL A 91 -0.85 7.81 -3.62
CA VAL A 91 -2.27 7.88 -3.24
C VAL A 91 -2.92 9.06 -3.96
N THR A 92 -4.06 8.81 -4.59
CA THR A 92 -4.84 9.81 -5.33
C THR A 92 -6.31 9.73 -4.95
N GLU A 93 -7.08 10.78 -5.20
CA GLU A 93 -8.55 10.72 -5.01
C GLU A 93 -9.21 9.98 -6.16
N LEU A 94 -10.25 9.19 -5.84
CA LEU A 94 -11.07 8.54 -6.85
C LEU A 94 -12.36 9.33 -7.07
N GLY A 95 -12.53 9.83 -8.30
CA GLY A 95 -13.70 10.63 -8.68
C GLY A 95 -13.60 12.07 -8.19
N THR A 96 -14.73 12.78 -8.21
CA THR A 96 -14.81 14.21 -7.84
C THR A 96 -15.52 14.46 -6.51
N ASP A 97 -16.09 13.42 -5.88
CA ASP A 97 -16.85 13.52 -4.63
C ASP A 97 -16.01 13.27 -3.38
N GLY A 98 -14.70 12.97 -3.53
CA GLY A 98 -13.74 12.84 -2.44
C GLY A 98 -14.01 11.69 -1.48
N ARG A 99 -14.85 10.71 -1.89
CA ARG A 99 -15.29 9.61 -1.00
C ARG A 99 -14.32 8.45 -0.90
N TYR A 100 -13.46 8.30 -1.89
CA TYR A 100 -12.55 7.17 -2.03
C TYR A 100 -11.16 7.64 -2.42
N LEU A 101 -10.16 6.84 -2.07
CA LEU A 101 -8.77 7.02 -2.46
C LEU A 101 -8.32 5.82 -3.28
N THR A 102 -7.54 6.07 -4.32
CA THR A 102 -6.81 5.05 -5.08
C THR A 102 -5.37 5.03 -4.61
N CYS A 103 -4.96 3.91 -4.04
CA CYS A 103 -3.59 3.63 -3.64
C CYS A 103 -2.92 2.78 -4.73
N HIS A 104 -1.88 3.30 -5.35
CA HIS A 104 -1.03 2.54 -6.26
C HIS A 104 0.02 1.83 -5.44
N ALA A 105 0.07 0.50 -5.56
CA ALA A 105 0.98 -0.30 -4.77
C ALA A 105 1.67 -1.38 -5.60
N THR A 106 2.85 -1.80 -5.18
CA THR A 106 3.59 -2.92 -5.79
C THR A 106 3.72 -4.04 -4.79
N GLU A 107 3.47 -5.28 -5.25
CA GLU A 107 3.64 -6.45 -4.39
C GLU A 107 5.12 -6.71 -4.12
N GLU A 108 5.47 -6.83 -2.84
CA GLU A 108 6.79 -7.27 -2.43
C GLU A 108 6.88 -8.78 -2.64
N VAL A 109 7.56 -9.18 -3.72
CA VAL A 109 7.89 -10.59 -3.96
C VAL A 109 9.17 -10.87 -3.20
N GLY A 110 9.08 -11.68 -2.14
CA GLY A 110 10.26 -12.14 -1.40
C GLY A 110 11.30 -12.79 -2.34
N PRO A 111 12.59 -12.68 -2.02
CA PRO A 111 13.68 -13.24 -2.83
C PRO A 111 13.63 -14.78 -2.95
#